data_AF-A0A958GH52-F1
#
_entry.id   AF-A0A958GH52-F1
#
_cell.length_a   1.000
_cell.length_b   1.000
_cell.length_c   1.000
_cell.angle_alpha   90.00
_cell.angle_beta   90.00
_cell.angle_gamma   90.00
#
_symmetry.space_group_name_H-M   'P 1'
#
loop_
_entity.id
_entity.type
_entity.pdbx_description
1 polymer ?
#
loop_
_entity_poly.entity_id
_entity_poly.type
_entity_poly.pdbx_seq_one_letter_code
_entity_poly.pdbx_strand_id
1 'polypeptide(L)'
;MKIISTSPYITEILESLGVLDSVVATSSEEHLCKLDSSVLRFESSDLDKVINQKKPDLVFIDYVDEKIPFQLEENLTQKYSDLAGSQLKVFSFNPRTFQGVCDAFDGLGKAVGKKDEGHKFSGMLQAEFKNWSDNFYDRMKNKKVVVLSSVEPLYAAGLWIPDLVGLCGASCTTMLQVAGKEHNEIVWEHLLAYRPDVILVAPKGYPLDKALGTFKIMEKLPDWESLPAVKRGEVFF
;
A
#
# COMPACT_ATOMS: atom_id res chain seq x y z
N MET A 1 0.59 -16.92 20.77
CA MET A 1 -0.53 -16.25 20.06
C MET A 1 -0.49 -16.72 18.62
N LYS A 2 -1.63 -16.98 18.00
CA LYS A 2 -1.76 -17.39 16.58
C LYS A 2 -2.35 -16.24 15.77
N ILE A 3 -1.58 -15.74 14.82
CA ILE A 3 -1.92 -14.58 13.99
C ILE A 3 -2.18 -15.04 12.56
N ILE A 4 -3.21 -14.47 11.93
CA ILE A 4 -3.42 -14.55 10.49
C ILE A 4 -3.25 -13.16 9.91
N SER A 5 -2.39 -13.05 8.90
CA SER A 5 -2.22 -11.85 8.06
C SER A 5 -2.92 -12.09 6.73
N THR A 6 -3.65 -11.13 6.17
CA THR A 6 -4.22 -11.29 4.82
C THR A 6 -3.50 -10.47 3.76
N SER A 7 -2.35 -9.84 4.07
CA SER A 7 -1.56 -9.12 3.07
C SER A 7 -0.06 -9.13 3.35
N PRO A 8 0.78 -9.00 2.30
CA PRO A 8 2.23 -8.96 2.47
C PRO A 8 2.71 -7.85 3.41
N TYR A 9 2.21 -6.63 3.25
CA TYR A 9 2.69 -5.49 4.06
C TYR A 9 2.37 -5.66 5.56
N ILE A 10 1.23 -6.26 5.91
CA ILE A 10 0.89 -6.56 7.31
C ILE A 10 1.93 -7.53 7.88
N THR A 11 2.30 -8.56 7.11
CA THR A 11 3.31 -9.54 7.53
C THR A 11 4.69 -8.90 7.68
N GLU A 12 5.09 -7.97 6.80
CA GLU A 12 6.34 -7.20 6.91
C GLU A 12 6.39 -6.35 8.19
N ILE A 13 5.26 -5.74 8.57
CA ILE A 13 5.16 -5.01 9.84
C ILE A 13 5.28 -6.00 11.01
N LEU A 14 4.65 -7.17 10.95
CA LEU A 14 4.76 -8.20 11.99
C LEU A 14 6.20 -8.74 12.12
N GLU A 15 6.93 -8.87 11.02
CA GLU A 15 8.37 -9.15 11.02
C GLU A 15 9.14 -8.03 11.76
N SER A 16 8.89 -6.78 11.40
CA SER A 16 9.55 -5.61 12.00
C SER A 16 9.29 -5.55 13.51
N LEU A 17 8.09 -5.93 13.96
CA LEU A 17 7.70 -6.01 15.37
C LEU A 17 8.25 -7.24 16.10
N GLY A 18 8.94 -8.15 15.41
CA GLY A 18 9.56 -9.35 15.99
C GLY A 18 8.55 -10.40 16.42
N VAL A 19 7.40 -10.49 15.75
CA VAL A 19 6.32 -11.45 16.06
C VAL A 19 6.00 -12.39 14.89
N LEU A 20 6.91 -12.52 13.93
CA LEU A 20 6.74 -13.37 12.75
C LEU A 20 6.44 -14.83 13.11
N ASP A 21 7.07 -15.37 14.17
CA ASP A 21 6.85 -16.74 14.66
C ASP A 21 5.41 -17.01 15.14
N SER A 22 4.62 -15.95 15.38
CA SER A 22 3.21 -16.07 15.75
C SER A 22 2.28 -16.16 14.53
N VAL A 23 2.77 -15.92 13.31
CA VAL A 23 1.98 -15.99 12.08
C VAL A 23 1.76 -17.46 11.68
N VAL A 24 0.50 -17.89 11.62
CA VAL A 24 0.12 -19.28 11.28
C VAL A 24 -0.50 -19.44 9.89
N ALA A 25 -0.95 -18.33 9.30
CA ALA A 25 -1.39 -18.25 7.92
C ALA A 25 -1.19 -16.83 7.36
N THR A 26 -0.93 -16.72 6.07
CA THR A 26 -0.73 -15.46 5.33
C THR A 26 -1.30 -15.52 3.91
N SER A 27 -1.41 -14.38 3.22
CA SER A 27 -1.83 -14.31 1.81
C SER A 27 -0.93 -15.16 0.90
N SER A 28 -1.49 -15.70 -0.19
CA SER A 28 -0.74 -16.37 -1.26
C SER A 28 0.25 -15.43 -1.98
N GLU A 29 0.04 -14.12 -1.91
CA GLU A 29 0.95 -13.09 -2.44
C GLU A 29 2.19 -12.86 -1.56
N GLU A 30 2.27 -13.50 -0.40
CA GLU A 30 3.39 -13.34 0.53
C GLU A 30 4.68 -13.97 0.01
N HIS A 31 5.76 -13.18 0.05
CA HIS A 31 7.07 -13.54 -0.48
C HIS A 31 8.23 -13.33 0.54
N LEU A 32 7.93 -12.99 1.79
CA LEU A 32 8.92 -12.92 2.87
C LEU A 32 9.65 -14.25 3.06
N CYS A 33 10.96 -14.24 2.81
CA CYS A 33 11.82 -15.42 2.86
C CYS A 33 12.05 -15.94 4.29
N LYS A 34 11.86 -15.10 5.31
CA LYS A 34 12.01 -15.46 6.72
C LYS A 34 10.80 -16.19 7.29
N LEU A 35 9.69 -16.23 6.56
CA LEU A 35 8.48 -16.90 7.02
C LEU A 35 8.67 -18.42 6.97
N ASP A 36 8.31 -19.10 8.06
CA ASP A 36 8.43 -20.55 8.16
C ASP A 36 7.61 -21.26 7.06
N SER A 37 8.18 -22.31 6.47
CA SER A 37 7.53 -23.12 5.44
C SER A 37 6.20 -23.76 5.85
N SER A 38 5.96 -23.91 7.16
CA SER A 38 4.73 -24.43 7.76
C SER A 38 3.59 -23.39 7.83
N VAL A 39 3.88 -22.12 7.60
CA VAL A 39 2.86 -21.06 7.54
C VAL A 39 2.00 -21.27 6.30
N LEU A 40 0.69 -21.41 6.52
CA LEU A 40 -0.28 -21.66 5.47
C LEU A 40 -0.43 -20.42 4.58
N ARG A 41 -0.31 -20.57 3.27
CA ARG A 41 -0.62 -19.53 2.29
C ARG A 41 -2.02 -19.74 1.72
N PHE A 42 -2.81 -18.68 1.61
CA PHE A 42 -4.21 -18.78 1.18
C PHE A 42 -4.66 -17.59 0.33
N GLU A 43 -5.62 -17.84 -0.55
CA GLU A 43 -6.34 -16.79 -1.28
C GLU A 43 -7.37 -16.13 -0.37
N SER A 44 -7.65 -14.83 -0.54
CA SER A 44 -8.59 -14.09 0.32
C SER A 44 -9.98 -14.74 0.44
N SER A 45 -10.42 -15.45 -0.60
CA SER A 45 -11.71 -16.19 -0.62
C SER A 45 -11.76 -17.40 0.33
N ASP A 46 -10.60 -17.90 0.78
CA ASP A 46 -10.49 -19.05 1.68
C ASP A 46 -10.35 -18.65 3.17
N LEU A 47 -10.40 -17.35 3.50
CA LEU A 47 -10.21 -16.85 4.86
C LEU A 47 -11.11 -17.55 5.91
N ASP A 48 -12.40 -17.75 5.60
CA ASP A 48 -13.34 -18.42 6.51
C ASP A 48 -12.89 -19.86 6.85
N LYS A 49 -12.40 -20.62 5.85
CA LYS A 49 -11.89 -21.99 6.04
C LYS A 49 -10.62 -21.97 6.88
N VAL A 50 -9.74 -21.02 6.62
CA VAL A 50 -8.45 -20.87 7.28
C VAL A 50 -8.61 -20.48 8.74
N ILE A 51 -9.57 -19.59 9.07
CA ILE A 51 -9.93 -19.25 10.46
C ILE A 51 -10.43 -20.49 11.20
N ASN A 52 -11.36 -21.25 10.62
CA ASN A 52 -11.88 -22.48 11.23
C ASN A 52 -10.79 -23.54 11.45
N GLN A 53 -9.85 -23.67 10.51
CA GLN A 53 -8.74 -24.63 10.60
C GLN A 53 -7.68 -24.23 11.64
N LYS A 54 -7.23 -22.97 11.61
CA LYS A 54 -6.10 -22.49 12.42
C LYS A 54 -6.51 -22.03 13.81
N LYS A 55 -7.78 -21.65 13.99
CA LYS A 55 -8.36 -21.11 15.24
C LYS A 55 -7.46 -20.02 15.83
N PRO A 56 -7.26 -18.91 15.12
CA PRO A 56 -6.32 -17.88 15.54
C PRO A 56 -6.80 -17.14 16.79
N ASP A 57 -5.90 -16.38 17.41
CA ASP A 57 -6.22 -15.41 18.45
C ASP A 57 -6.42 -13.99 17.87
N LEU A 58 -5.87 -13.76 16.67
CA LEU A 58 -5.79 -12.47 16.02
C LEU A 58 -5.84 -12.63 14.49
N VAL A 59 -6.68 -11.84 13.82
CA VAL A 59 -6.70 -11.73 12.36
C VAL A 59 -6.52 -10.27 11.95
N PHE A 60 -5.56 -10.04 11.07
CA PHE A 60 -5.32 -8.76 10.42
C PHE A 60 -5.76 -8.85 8.97
N ILE A 61 -6.75 -8.03 8.62
CA ILE A 61 -7.38 -8.03 7.30
C ILE A 61 -6.97 -6.76 6.53
N ASP A 62 -6.65 -6.97 5.27
CA ASP A 62 -6.51 -5.99 4.20
C ASP A 62 -7.74 -6.17 3.30
N TYR A 63 -8.87 -5.53 3.61
CA TYR A 63 -10.02 -5.58 2.70
C TYR A 63 -10.92 -4.34 2.71
N VAL A 64 -11.51 -4.21 1.52
CA VAL A 64 -12.28 -3.17 0.82
C VAL A 64 -13.60 -2.79 1.51
N ASP A 65 -13.73 -1.55 1.98
CA ASP A 65 -14.74 -0.57 1.53
C ASP A 65 -14.42 0.80 2.14
N GLU A 66 -14.86 1.87 1.50
CA GLU A 66 -14.57 3.24 1.87
C GLU A 66 -15.13 3.59 3.26
N LYS A 67 -14.21 3.96 4.17
CA LYS A 67 -14.44 4.47 5.54
C LYS A 67 -14.55 3.33 6.55
N ILE A 68 -13.45 3.04 7.25
CA ILE A 68 -13.36 3.00 8.73
C ILE A 68 -11.87 2.81 9.07
N PRO A 69 -11.28 3.63 9.96
CA PRO A 69 -9.97 3.34 10.53
C PRO A 69 -10.03 2.22 11.58
N PHE A 70 -9.10 1.27 11.48
CA PHE A 70 -8.64 0.27 12.47
C PHE A 70 -9.66 -0.70 13.14
N GLN A 71 -10.96 -0.65 12.83
CA GLN A 71 -11.94 -1.61 13.37
C GLN A 71 -12.90 -2.09 12.29
N LEU A 72 -13.17 -3.39 12.27
CA LEU A 72 -14.23 -3.93 11.43
C LEU A 72 -15.58 -3.76 12.11
N GLU A 73 -16.64 -3.82 11.31
CA GLU A 73 -18.01 -3.94 11.82
C GLU A 73 -18.11 -5.08 12.85
N GLU A 74 -18.87 -4.86 13.92
CA GLU A 74 -19.09 -5.86 14.98
C GLU A 74 -19.55 -7.21 14.40
N ASN A 75 -20.33 -7.18 13.32
CA ASN A 75 -20.83 -8.36 12.61
C ASN A 75 -19.70 -9.27 12.07
N LEU A 76 -18.62 -8.69 11.52
CA LEU A 76 -17.48 -9.46 11.01
C LEU A 76 -16.67 -10.07 12.14
N THR A 77 -16.44 -9.31 13.21
CA THR A 77 -15.74 -9.81 14.40
C THR A 77 -16.50 -10.97 15.05
N GLN A 78 -17.83 -10.87 15.13
CA GLN A 78 -18.67 -11.95 15.65
C GLN A 78 -18.64 -13.17 14.73
N LYS A 79 -18.84 -12.99 13.41
CA LYS A 79 -18.74 -14.07 12.41
C LYS A 79 -17.44 -14.86 12.56
N TYR A 80 -16.31 -14.16 12.63
CA TYR A 80 -15.00 -14.81 12.71
C TYR A 80 -14.74 -15.45 14.07
N SER A 81 -15.29 -14.88 15.16
CA SER A 81 -15.25 -15.52 16.48
C SER A 81 -16.04 -16.84 16.49
N ASP A 82 -17.23 -16.86 15.87
CA ASP A 82 -18.06 -18.06 15.75
C ASP A 82 -17.34 -19.15 14.94
N LEU A 83 -16.71 -18.77 13.82
CA LEU A 83 -15.89 -19.68 12.99
C LEU A 83 -14.67 -20.22 13.73
N ALA A 84 -14.01 -19.41 14.57
CA ALA A 84 -12.87 -19.85 15.37
C ALA A 84 -13.28 -20.75 16.55
N GLY A 85 -14.54 -20.63 17.01
CA GLY A 85 -15.04 -21.26 18.23
C GLY A 85 -14.47 -20.62 19.51
N SER A 86 -13.95 -19.40 19.42
CA SER A 86 -13.34 -18.64 20.51
C SER A 86 -13.42 -17.14 20.21
N GLN A 87 -13.30 -16.31 21.24
CA GLN A 87 -13.26 -14.85 21.05
C GLN A 87 -12.04 -14.47 20.20
N LEU A 88 -12.30 -13.92 19.01
CA LEU A 88 -11.26 -13.54 18.06
C LEU A 88 -11.16 -12.01 17.98
N LYS A 89 -9.94 -11.48 18.01
CA LYS A 89 -9.71 -10.06 17.70
C LYS A 89 -9.46 -9.92 16.21
N VAL A 90 -10.21 -9.02 15.57
CA VAL A 90 -10.08 -8.77 14.13
C VAL A 90 -9.82 -7.29 13.92
N PHE A 91 -8.77 -6.98 13.17
CA PHE A 91 -8.38 -5.62 12.83
C PHE A 91 -8.31 -5.47 11.32
N SER A 92 -8.75 -4.32 10.82
CA SER A 92 -8.63 -3.96 9.40
C SER A 92 -7.66 -2.81 9.22
N PHE A 93 -6.81 -2.92 8.20
CA PHE A 93 -5.90 -1.88 7.79
C PHE A 93 -6.08 -1.56 6.31
N ASN A 94 -6.35 -0.29 6.02
CA ASN A 94 -6.38 0.25 4.67
C ASN A 94 -5.75 1.64 4.69
N PRO A 95 -4.41 1.74 4.72
CA PRO A 95 -3.73 3.01 4.84
C PRO A 95 -3.94 3.85 3.56
N ARG A 96 -4.64 4.96 3.73
CA ARG A 96 -5.01 5.89 2.66
C ARG A 96 -4.14 7.14 2.59
N THR A 97 -3.34 7.38 3.61
CA THR A 97 -2.39 8.50 3.70
C THR A 97 -1.07 7.96 4.24
N PHE A 98 0.00 8.72 4.08
CA PHE A 98 1.28 8.39 4.70
C PHE A 98 1.14 8.31 6.22
N GLN A 99 0.35 9.21 6.81
CA GLN A 99 0.00 9.11 8.23
C GLN A 99 -0.73 7.79 8.54
N GLY A 100 -1.65 7.35 7.68
CA GLY A 100 -2.32 6.05 7.83
C GLY A 100 -1.37 4.85 7.78
N VAL A 101 -0.29 4.93 7.00
CA VAL A 101 0.79 3.93 7.03
C VAL A 101 1.50 3.95 8.39
N CYS A 102 1.83 5.14 8.91
CA CYS A 102 2.46 5.28 10.24
C CYS A 102 1.54 4.75 11.35
N ASP A 103 0.25 5.07 11.28
CA ASP A 103 -0.78 4.61 12.21
C ASP A 103 -0.95 3.09 12.16
N ALA A 104 -0.67 2.44 11.02
CA ALA A 104 -0.66 0.99 10.93
C ALA A 104 0.42 0.38 11.82
N PHE A 105 1.66 0.91 11.81
CA PHE A 105 2.71 0.44 12.73
C PHE A 105 2.30 0.58 14.20
N ASP A 106 1.72 1.72 14.57
CA ASP A 106 1.21 1.98 15.92
C ASP A 106 0.05 1.02 16.28
N GLY A 107 -0.88 0.80 15.37
CA GLY A 107 -2.05 -0.07 15.55
C GLY A 107 -1.68 -1.55 15.67
N LEU A 108 -0.86 -2.07 14.75
CA LEU A 108 -0.35 -3.44 14.81
C LEU A 108 0.48 -3.66 16.07
N GLY A 109 1.38 -2.72 16.41
CA GLY A 109 2.19 -2.79 17.63
C GLY A 109 1.33 -2.92 18.88
N LYS A 110 0.28 -2.10 19.02
CA LYS A 110 -0.68 -2.23 20.13
C LYS A 110 -1.41 -3.58 20.12
N ALA A 111 -1.85 -4.04 18.95
CA ALA A 111 -2.60 -5.29 18.82
C ALA A 111 -1.79 -6.53 19.22
N VAL A 112 -0.48 -6.52 18.99
CA VAL A 112 0.43 -7.64 19.32
C VAL A 112 1.23 -7.47 20.61
N GLY A 113 0.94 -6.43 21.40
CA GLY A 113 1.64 -6.16 22.67
C GLY A 113 3.05 -5.60 22.52
N LYS A 114 3.36 -5.02 21.35
CA LYS A 114 4.62 -4.39 20.95
C LYS A 114 4.44 -2.89 20.69
N LYS A 115 3.77 -2.21 21.63
CA LYS A 115 3.35 -0.80 21.49
C LYS A 115 4.56 0.12 21.29
N ASP A 116 5.61 -0.05 22.08
CA ASP A 116 6.78 0.83 22.04
C ASP A 116 7.58 0.62 20.75
N GLU A 117 7.70 -0.62 20.29
CA GLU A 117 8.32 -0.94 19.00
C GLU A 117 7.50 -0.37 17.83
N GLY A 118 6.17 -0.54 17.84
CA GLY A 118 5.29 0.05 16.82
C GLY A 118 5.42 1.57 16.75
N HIS A 119 5.42 2.23 17.90
CA HIS A 119 5.60 3.68 17.97
C HIS A 119 6.98 4.13 17.50
N LYS A 120 8.02 3.37 17.85
CA LYS A 120 9.38 3.62 17.37
C LYS A 120 9.45 3.54 15.84
N PHE A 121 8.89 2.50 15.21
CA PHE A 121 8.90 2.37 13.75
C PHE A 121 8.09 3.48 13.07
N SER A 122 6.91 3.81 13.60
CA SER A 122 6.10 4.95 13.15
C SER A 122 6.91 6.26 13.17
N GLY A 123 7.58 6.55 14.28
CA GLY A 123 8.43 7.74 14.42
C GLY A 123 9.67 7.72 13.52
N MET A 124 10.31 6.56 13.31
CA MET A 124 11.43 6.41 12.38
C MET A 124 11.00 6.70 10.94
N LEU A 125 9.88 6.13 10.49
CA LEU A 125 9.36 6.33 9.14
C LEU A 125 9.02 7.81 8.89
N GLN A 126 8.36 8.46 9.84
CA GLN A 126 8.06 9.89 9.75
C GLN A 126 9.33 10.75 9.70
N ALA A 127 10.32 10.46 10.54
CA ALA A 127 11.57 11.19 10.58
C ALA A 127 12.40 11.02 9.30
N GLU A 128 12.49 9.80 8.78
CA GLU A 128 13.18 9.50 7.52
C GLU A 128 12.52 10.21 6.35
N PHE A 129 11.20 10.11 6.24
CA PHE A 129 10.46 10.77 5.17
C PHE A 129 10.62 12.29 5.25
N LYS A 130 10.49 12.88 6.44
CA LYS A 130 10.70 14.32 6.64
C LYS A 130 12.12 14.74 6.24
N ASN A 131 13.13 13.95 6.60
CA ASN A 131 14.50 14.22 6.21
C ASN A 131 14.66 14.18 4.68
N TRP A 132 14.05 13.22 3.98
CA TRP A 132 14.06 13.19 2.51
C TRP A 132 13.33 14.39 1.91
N SER A 133 12.11 14.70 2.37
CA SER A 133 11.35 15.83 1.86
C SER A 133 12.11 17.15 2.01
N ASP A 134 12.76 17.37 3.16
CA ASP A 134 13.54 18.57 3.43
C ASP A 134 14.77 18.66 2.49
N ASN A 135 15.46 17.54 2.25
CA ASN A 135 16.64 17.49 1.39
C ASN A 135 16.33 17.63 -0.11
N PHE A 136 15.13 17.24 -0.55
CA PHE A 136 14.72 17.31 -1.96
C PHE A 136 13.78 18.47 -2.28
N TYR A 137 13.36 19.25 -1.27
CA TYR A 137 12.35 20.30 -1.43
C TYR A 137 12.64 21.23 -2.60
N ASP A 138 13.86 21.78 -2.70
CA ASP A 138 14.20 22.72 -3.77
C ASP A 138 14.19 22.12 -5.18
N ARG A 139 14.42 20.81 -5.30
CA ARG A 139 14.39 20.09 -6.58
C ARG A 139 12.97 19.74 -7.00
N MET A 140 12.11 19.48 -6.02
CA MET A 140 10.75 18.97 -6.21
C MET A 140 9.70 20.09 -6.18
N LYS A 141 10.00 21.24 -5.55
CA LYS A 141 9.08 22.37 -5.52
C LYS A 141 8.68 22.79 -6.93
N ASN A 142 7.38 22.90 -7.16
CA ASN A 142 6.74 23.19 -8.45
C ASN A 142 6.81 22.08 -9.52
N LYS A 143 7.46 20.95 -9.26
CA LYS A 143 7.41 19.81 -10.19
C LYS A 143 6.00 19.24 -10.22
N LYS A 144 5.47 19.03 -11.42
CA LYS A 144 4.24 18.27 -11.64
C LYS A 144 4.57 16.79 -11.76
N VAL A 145 4.09 15.97 -10.83
CA VAL A 145 4.40 14.53 -10.80
C VAL A 145 3.12 13.74 -11.03
N VAL A 146 3.20 12.75 -11.91
CA VAL A 146 2.16 11.73 -12.09
C VAL A 146 2.75 10.38 -11.73
N VAL A 147 2.06 9.65 -10.87
CA VAL A 147 2.35 8.24 -10.59
C VAL A 147 1.24 7.41 -11.20
N LEU A 148 1.60 6.46 -12.06
CA LEU A 148 0.68 5.57 -12.77
C LEU A 148 0.74 4.18 -12.15
N SER A 149 -0.41 3.68 -11.69
CA SER A 149 -0.54 2.30 -11.18
C SER A 149 -0.88 1.29 -12.27
N SER A 150 -1.21 1.76 -13.48
CA SER A 150 -1.35 0.96 -14.70
C SER A 150 -1.30 1.90 -15.91
N VAL A 151 -0.87 1.40 -17.07
CA VAL A 151 -0.89 2.16 -18.33
C VAL A 151 -1.93 1.64 -19.32
N GLU A 152 -2.46 0.43 -19.11
CA GLU A 152 -3.46 -0.20 -19.96
C GLU A 152 -4.38 -1.09 -19.10
N PRO A 153 -5.58 -0.61 -18.73
CA PRO A 153 -6.05 0.79 -18.82
C PRO A 153 -5.18 1.77 -18.00
N LEU A 154 -5.23 3.06 -18.35
CA LEU A 154 -4.40 4.09 -17.73
C LEU A 154 -4.99 4.53 -16.38
N TYR A 155 -4.28 4.23 -15.29
CA TYR A 155 -4.71 4.55 -13.94
C TYR A 155 -3.69 5.43 -13.23
N ALA A 156 -4.13 6.55 -12.65
CA ALA A 156 -3.32 7.31 -11.71
C ALA A 156 -3.41 6.70 -10.30
N ALA A 157 -2.26 6.68 -9.63
CA ALA A 157 -2.11 6.03 -8.33
C ALA A 157 -2.80 6.84 -7.22
N GLY A 158 -3.74 6.20 -6.53
CA GLY A 158 -4.45 6.78 -5.39
C GLY A 158 -3.81 6.43 -4.04
N LEU A 159 -4.65 6.35 -3.01
CA LEU A 159 -4.34 6.07 -1.62
C LEU A 159 -3.32 7.10 -1.09
N TRP A 160 -2.25 6.61 -0.49
CA TRP A 160 -1.21 7.40 0.14
C TRP A 160 -0.19 7.94 -0.88
N ILE A 161 -0.24 7.53 -2.15
CA ILE A 161 0.73 7.96 -3.16
C ILE A 161 0.67 9.48 -3.45
N PRO A 162 -0.50 10.10 -3.67
CA PRO A 162 -0.58 11.56 -3.83
C PRO A 162 -0.09 12.33 -2.60
N ASP A 163 -0.30 11.76 -1.40
CA ASP A 163 0.19 12.32 -0.14
C ASP A 163 1.73 12.37 -0.13
N LEU A 164 2.41 11.28 -0.50
CA LEU A 164 3.88 11.26 -0.64
C LEU A 164 4.40 12.30 -1.63
N VAL A 165 3.74 12.45 -2.79
CA VAL A 165 4.12 13.45 -3.79
C VAL A 165 4.03 14.86 -3.20
N GLY A 166 2.94 15.14 -2.50
CA GLY A 166 2.72 16.42 -1.81
C GLY A 166 3.75 16.68 -0.72
N LEU A 167 4.06 15.67 0.10
CA LEU A 167 5.06 15.78 1.16
C LEU A 167 6.47 16.02 0.60
N CYS A 168 6.78 15.52 -0.60
CA CYS A 168 8.02 15.87 -1.31
C CYS A 168 8.05 17.30 -1.86
N GLY A 169 7.00 18.11 -1.68
CA GLY A 169 6.89 19.48 -2.19
C GLY A 169 6.49 19.58 -3.67
N ALA A 170 6.23 18.44 -4.32
CA ALA A 170 5.74 18.39 -5.68
C ALA A 170 4.22 18.49 -5.73
N SER A 171 3.70 18.90 -6.88
CA SER A 171 2.26 18.92 -7.12
C SER A 171 1.83 17.62 -7.79
N CYS A 172 0.85 16.95 -7.20
CA CYS A 172 -0.03 16.02 -7.91
C CYS A 172 -1.37 16.75 -8.05
N THR A 173 -1.87 16.98 -9.28
CA THR A 173 -3.13 17.73 -9.43
C THR A 173 -4.32 16.91 -8.93
N THR A 174 -5.24 17.57 -8.23
CA THR A 174 -6.53 17.01 -7.81
C THR A 174 -7.40 16.56 -9.00
N MET A 175 -7.14 17.07 -10.20
CA MET A 175 -7.79 16.61 -11.43
C MET A 175 -7.36 15.20 -11.84
N LEU A 176 -6.17 14.76 -11.44
CA LEU A 176 -5.67 13.43 -11.71
C LEU A 176 -5.87 12.53 -10.50
N GLN A 177 -5.59 12.98 -9.28
CA GLN A 177 -5.80 12.20 -8.06
C GLN A 177 -5.89 13.06 -6.79
N VAL A 178 -6.60 12.56 -5.78
CA VAL A 178 -6.71 13.21 -4.46
C VAL A 178 -6.20 12.24 -3.39
N ALA A 179 -5.37 12.73 -2.47
CA ALA A 179 -4.86 11.91 -1.37
C ALA A 179 -6.00 11.19 -0.63
N GLY A 180 -5.81 9.89 -0.39
CA GLY A 180 -6.78 9.00 0.25
C GLY A 180 -7.98 8.57 -0.58
N LYS A 181 -8.03 8.91 -1.88
CA LYS A 181 -8.99 8.32 -2.84
C LYS A 181 -8.39 7.12 -3.54
N GLU A 182 -9.22 6.17 -3.96
CA GLU A 182 -8.78 4.99 -4.71
C GLU A 182 -8.07 5.36 -6.02
N HIS A 183 -7.34 4.39 -6.59
CA HIS A 183 -6.82 4.50 -7.95
C HIS A 183 -7.95 4.86 -8.92
N ASN A 184 -7.72 5.81 -9.82
CA ASN A 184 -8.72 6.23 -10.78
C ASN A 184 -8.22 6.03 -12.20
N GLU A 185 -9.14 5.63 -13.06
CA GLU A 185 -8.88 5.61 -14.49
C GLU A 185 -8.84 7.06 -14.98
N ILE A 186 -7.82 7.38 -15.78
CA ILE A 186 -7.65 8.69 -16.42
C ILE A 186 -7.54 8.48 -17.93
N VAL A 187 -8.04 9.45 -18.70
CA VAL A 187 -7.81 9.46 -20.15
C VAL A 187 -6.48 10.13 -20.48
N TRP A 188 -5.88 9.70 -21.58
CA TRP A 188 -4.56 10.17 -22.02
C TRP A 188 -4.48 11.70 -22.17
N GLU A 189 -5.57 12.30 -22.67
CA GLU A 189 -5.71 13.73 -22.89
C GLU A 189 -5.57 14.54 -21.59
N HIS A 190 -6.02 14.00 -20.46
CA HIS A 190 -5.85 14.65 -19.15
C HIS A 190 -4.38 14.68 -18.73
N LEU A 191 -3.63 13.61 -18.97
CA LEU A 191 -2.19 13.55 -18.69
C LEU A 191 -1.42 14.50 -19.62
N LEU A 192 -1.73 14.50 -20.92
CA LEU A 192 -1.18 15.44 -21.89
C LEU A 192 -1.40 16.90 -21.49
N ALA A 193 -2.64 17.25 -21.12
CA ALA A 193 -3.00 18.60 -20.69
C ALA A 193 -2.32 19.00 -19.38
N TYR A 194 -2.09 18.05 -18.48
CA TYR A 194 -1.41 18.32 -17.22
C TYR A 194 0.06 18.71 -17.41
N ARG A 195 0.71 18.17 -18.47
CA ARG A 195 2.12 18.40 -18.82
C ARG A 195 3.05 18.02 -17.65
N PRO A 196 3.07 16.73 -17.22
CA PRO A 196 3.90 16.30 -16.10
C PRO A 196 5.38 16.58 -16.34
N ASP A 197 6.04 17.00 -15.27
CA ASP A 197 7.48 17.14 -15.22
C ASP A 197 8.18 15.81 -14.95
N VAL A 198 7.52 14.92 -14.21
CA VAL A 198 7.99 13.56 -13.88
C VAL A 198 6.83 12.59 -14.05
N ILE A 199 7.11 11.44 -14.66
CA ILE A 199 6.19 10.31 -14.72
C ILE A 199 6.85 9.13 -14.02
N LEU A 200 6.18 8.58 -13.01
CA LEU A 200 6.55 7.32 -12.37
C LEU A 200 5.52 6.26 -12.73
N VAL A 201 5.96 5.12 -13.24
CA VAL A 201 5.09 3.99 -13.61
C VAL A 201 5.34 2.86 -12.64
N ALA A 202 4.48 2.74 -11.63
CA ALA A 202 4.62 1.79 -10.54
C ALA A 202 3.41 0.85 -10.47
N PRO A 203 3.27 -0.09 -11.42
CA PRO A 203 2.13 -0.99 -11.46
C PRO A 203 2.17 -2.03 -10.34
N LYS A 204 1.05 -2.18 -9.62
CA LYS A 204 0.93 -3.14 -8.51
C LYS A 204 1.00 -4.58 -9.04
N GLY A 205 1.86 -5.41 -8.43
CA GLY A 205 1.95 -6.85 -8.74
C GLY A 205 2.71 -7.19 -10.02
N TYR A 206 3.49 -6.25 -10.57
CA TYR A 206 4.36 -6.48 -11.72
C TYR A 206 5.82 -6.55 -11.28
N PRO A 207 6.60 -7.53 -11.74
CA PRO A 207 8.05 -7.44 -11.64
C PRO A 207 8.55 -6.31 -12.56
N LEU A 208 9.74 -5.77 -12.25
CA LEU A 208 10.30 -4.59 -12.92
C LEU A 208 10.43 -4.78 -14.45
N ASP A 209 10.78 -5.97 -14.93
CA ASP A 209 10.87 -6.28 -16.35
C ASP A 209 9.52 -6.13 -17.07
N LYS A 210 8.43 -6.55 -16.43
CA LYS A 210 7.07 -6.39 -16.94
C LYS A 210 6.63 -4.93 -16.89
N ALA A 211 6.99 -4.19 -15.84
CA ALA A 211 6.76 -2.75 -15.74
C ALA A 211 7.51 -2.00 -16.86
N LEU A 212 8.78 -2.31 -17.11
CA LEU A 212 9.57 -1.73 -18.21
C LEU A 212 8.97 -2.04 -19.58
N GLY A 213 8.32 -3.20 -19.75
CA GLY A 213 7.57 -3.53 -20.96
C GLY A 213 6.46 -2.52 -21.29
N THR A 214 5.88 -1.87 -20.27
CA THR A 214 4.84 -0.86 -20.45
C THR A 214 5.36 0.43 -21.08
N PHE A 215 6.67 0.72 -21.00
CA PHE A 215 7.29 1.85 -21.68
C PHE A 215 7.01 1.83 -23.19
N LYS A 216 7.11 0.66 -23.83
CA LYS A 216 6.84 0.49 -25.27
C LYS A 216 5.40 0.78 -25.67
N ILE A 217 4.46 0.69 -24.72
CA ILE A 217 3.05 1.03 -24.92
C ILE A 217 2.93 2.55 -24.88
N MET A 218 3.52 3.18 -23.86
CA MET A 218 3.49 4.63 -23.67
C MET A 218 4.17 5.40 -24.80
N GLU A 219 5.27 4.89 -25.35
CA GLU A 219 5.98 5.50 -26.49
C GLU A 219 5.13 5.62 -27.76
N LYS A 220 4.07 4.83 -27.87
CA LYS A 220 3.14 4.86 -29.01
C LYS A 220 1.99 5.84 -28.80
N LEU A 221 1.85 6.42 -27.61
CA LEU A 221 0.76 7.33 -27.31
C LEU A 221 0.94 8.66 -28.06
N PRO A 222 -0.15 9.26 -28.57
CA PRO A 222 -0.08 10.55 -29.27
C PRO A 222 0.62 11.61 -28.44
N ASP A 223 1.50 12.39 -29.06
CA ASP A 223 2.23 13.48 -28.41
C ASP A 223 3.10 13.09 -27.20
N TRP A 224 3.42 11.80 -27.03
CA TRP A 224 4.32 11.29 -25.98
C TRP A 224 5.62 12.10 -25.91
N GLU A 225 6.34 12.22 -27.03
CA GLU A 225 7.61 12.95 -27.11
C GLU A 225 7.48 14.46 -26.82
N SER A 226 6.26 14.99 -26.81
CA SER A 226 6.01 16.41 -26.50
C SER A 226 6.10 16.70 -25.00
N LEU A 227 5.90 15.69 -24.14
CA LEU A 227 5.77 15.83 -22.70
C LEU A 227 7.07 16.31 -22.03
N PRO A 228 7.00 17.19 -21.02
CA PRO A 228 8.21 17.67 -20.33
C PRO A 228 9.02 16.53 -19.70
N ALA A 229 8.35 15.58 -19.04
CA ALA A 229 8.98 14.39 -18.46
C ALA A 229 9.78 13.60 -19.50
N VAL A 230 9.19 13.34 -20.68
CA VAL A 230 9.82 12.55 -21.75
C VAL A 230 11.05 13.27 -22.31
N LYS A 231 10.92 14.57 -22.62
CA LYS A 231 12.03 15.37 -23.15
C LYS A 231 13.24 15.44 -22.23
N ARG A 232 13.02 15.34 -20.92
CA ARG A 232 14.08 15.41 -19.90
C ARG A 232 14.55 14.04 -19.42
N GLY A 233 13.98 12.95 -19.93
CA GLY A 233 14.26 11.60 -19.43
C GLY A 233 13.80 11.38 -17.99
N GLU A 234 12.78 12.11 -17.53
CA GLU A 234 12.18 12.00 -16.19
C GLU A 234 10.97 11.05 -16.22
N VAL A 235 11.13 9.89 -16.87
CA VAL A 235 10.16 8.78 -16.87
C VAL A 235 10.80 7.58 -16.19
N PHE A 236 10.22 7.13 -15.08
CA PHE A 236 10.78 6.11 -14.20
C PHE A 236 9.81 4.93 -14.00
N PHE A 237 10.34 3.77 -13.66
CA PHE A 237 9.64 2.51 -13.40
C PHE A 237 10.09 1.92 -12.07
#